data_AF-A0A0E2NFW5-F1
#
_entry.id   AF-A0A0E2NFW5-F1
#
_cell.length_a   1.000
_cell.length_b   1.000
_cell.length_c   1.000
_cell.angle_alpha   90.00
_cell.angle_beta   90.00
_cell.angle_gamma   90.00
#
_symmetry.space_group_name_H-M   'P 1'
#
loop_
_entity.id
_entity.type
_entity.pdbx_description
1 polymer ?
#
loop_
_entity_poly.entity_id
_entity_poly.type
_entity_poly.pdbx_seq_one_letter_code
_entity_poly.pdbx_strand_id
1 'polypeptide(L)'
;MRTGWNNFLRDVDNRKRLSDLRAEIKRKVDAFGQDAFNLRDWNGVEDFKGVTTPNIASLMFMVEEGGKRLLLTGDSQQDIILKGLELAGFLDQGYCHVNVLKVQHHGSEHNVDEAFCRKVSADHYVFCGNGSSGNPERSVIQQIYDSRLGPLNKRALAPEAEDKPFTFWFSTTSDTLIEGSDEYETFTAVEDLVTSLQGQSGGLLSLAFNKDARIELEV
;
A
#
# COMPACT_ATOMS: atom_id res chain seq x y z
N MET A 1 18.75 -24.68 16.93
CA MET A 1 17.52 -23.86 17.11
C MET A 1 16.39 -24.25 16.15
N ARG A 2 16.60 -24.28 14.82
CA ARG A 2 15.54 -24.56 13.83
C ARG A 2 14.84 -25.91 13.99
N THR A 3 15.58 -26.97 14.32
CA THR A 3 15.04 -28.33 14.53
C THR A 3 14.18 -28.43 15.80
N GLY A 4 14.59 -27.75 16.89
CA GLY A 4 13.81 -27.69 18.12
C GLY A 4 12.51 -26.92 17.95
N TRP A 5 12.54 -25.82 17.21
CA TRP A 5 11.34 -25.06 16.83
C TRP A 5 10.40 -25.91 15.95
N ASN A 6 10.94 -26.58 14.92
CA ASN A 6 10.11 -27.44 14.06
C ASN A 6 9.48 -28.62 14.81
N ASN A 7 10.19 -29.20 15.79
CA ASN A 7 9.65 -30.26 16.63
C ASN A 7 8.56 -29.72 17.59
N PHE A 8 8.77 -28.53 18.18
CA PHE A 8 7.77 -27.86 19.00
C PHE A 8 6.49 -27.53 18.22
N LEU A 9 6.59 -27.10 16.95
CA LEU A 9 5.43 -26.80 16.08
C LEU A 9 4.68 -28.04 15.58
N ARG A 10 5.35 -29.20 15.53
CA ARG A 10 4.73 -30.46 15.04
C ARG A 10 4.02 -31.23 16.13
N ASP A 11 4.34 -30.95 17.38
CA ASP A 11 3.63 -31.47 18.54
C ASP A 11 2.16 -31.03 18.51
N VAL A 12 1.25 -31.99 18.69
CA VAL A 12 -0.20 -31.80 18.51
C VAL A 12 -0.77 -30.90 19.61
N ASP A 13 -0.26 -31.02 20.84
CA ASP A 13 -0.70 -30.23 21.98
C ASP A 13 -0.23 -28.78 21.84
N ASN A 14 0.99 -28.57 21.33
CA ASN A 14 1.48 -27.22 21.03
C ASN A 14 0.74 -26.56 19.87
N ARG A 15 0.31 -27.31 18.84
CA ARG A 15 -0.52 -26.78 17.74
C ARG A 15 -1.87 -26.29 18.24
N LYS A 16 -2.51 -27.05 19.12
CA LYS A 16 -3.77 -26.65 19.77
C LYS A 16 -3.57 -25.39 20.61
N ARG A 17 -2.51 -25.37 21.43
CA ARG A 17 -2.18 -24.20 22.27
C ARG A 17 -1.87 -22.95 21.44
N LEU A 18 -1.21 -23.08 20.30
CA LEU A 18 -0.97 -22.00 19.34
C LEU A 18 -2.26 -21.53 18.66
N SER A 19 -3.16 -22.44 18.31
CA SER A 19 -4.48 -22.11 17.76
C SER A 19 -5.32 -21.34 18.78
N ASP A 20 -5.33 -21.79 20.03
CA ASP A 20 -6.06 -21.15 21.13
C ASP A 20 -5.48 -19.77 21.43
N LEU A 21 -4.14 -19.64 21.45
CA LEU A 21 -3.46 -18.36 21.62
C LEU A 21 -3.74 -17.40 20.46
N ARG A 22 -3.75 -17.89 19.21
CA ARG A 22 -4.12 -17.06 18.04
C ARG A 22 -5.57 -16.61 18.11
N ALA A 23 -6.49 -17.48 18.53
CA ALA A 23 -7.89 -17.15 18.74
C ALA A 23 -8.10 -16.18 19.91
N GLU A 24 -7.27 -16.27 20.96
CA GLU A 24 -7.26 -15.31 22.06
C GLU A 24 -6.70 -13.96 21.63
N ILE A 25 -5.59 -13.92 20.89
CA ILE A 25 -5.02 -12.69 20.32
C ILE A 25 -6.04 -12.04 19.39
N LYS A 26 -6.67 -12.82 18.49
CA LYS A 26 -7.73 -12.33 17.61
C LYS A 26 -8.89 -11.74 18.42
N ARG A 27 -9.41 -12.47 19.42
CA ARG A 27 -10.46 -11.95 20.31
C ARG A 27 -10.04 -10.69 21.06
N LYS A 28 -8.79 -10.59 21.51
CA LYS A 28 -8.28 -9.40 22.20
C LYS A 28 -8.09 -8.23 21.25
N VAL A 29 -7.68 -8.46 20.00
CA VAL A 29 -7.59 -7.43 18.96
C VAL A 29 -9.00 -6.96 18.56
N ASP A 30 -9.93 -7.89 18.36
CA ASP A 30 -11.33 -7.59 18.06
C ASP A 30 -11.99 -6.84 19.24
N ALA A 31 -11.74 -7.26 20.47
CA ALA A 31 -12.19 -6.57 21.68
C ALA A 31 -11.51 -5.21 21.87
N PHE A 32 -10.22 -5.08 21.55
CA PHE A 32 -9.53 -3.78 21.55
C PHE A 32 -10.11 -2.83 20.49
N GLY A 33 -10.63 -3.38 19.38
CA GLY A 33 -11.39 -2.64 18.37
C GLY A 33 -12.82 -2.27 18.78
N GLN A 34 -13.41 -2.94 19.77
CA GLN A 34 -14.79 -2.69 20.24
C GLN A 34 -14.88 -1.95 21.59
N ASP A 35 -14.03 -2.28 22.56
CA ASP A 35 -13.84 -1.57 23.84
C ASP A 35 -12.86 -0.40 23.66
N ALA A 36 -13.04 0.36 22.58
CA ALA A 36 -12.22 1.52 22.32
C ALA A 36 -12.50 2.57 23.38
N PHE A 37 -11.43 2.99 24.07
CA PHE A 37 -11.28 4.37 24.50
C PHE A 37 -11.87 5.27 23.40
N ASN A 38 -13.00 5.92 23.67
CA ASN A 38 -13.75 6.62 22.62
C ASN A 38 -12.97 7.86 22.19
N LEU A 39 -12.08 7.69 21.21
CA LEU A 39 -11.31 8.76 20.60
C LEU A 39 -12.19 9.80 19.92
N ARG A 40 -13.48 9.50 19.67
CA ARG A 40 -14.45 10.48 19.16
C ARG A 40 -14.68 11.64 20.14
N ASP A 41 -14.47 11.41 21.44
CA ASP A 41 -14.58 12.46 22.47
C ASP A 41 -13.24 13.18 22.74
N TRP A 42 -12.14 12.78 22.07
CA TRP A 42 -10.91 13.56 22.09
C TRP A 42 -11.06 14.75 21.13
N ASN A 43 -11.37 15.91 21.71
CA ASN A 43 -11.55 17.23 21.08
C ASN A 43 -10.29 17.77 20.35
N GLY A 44 -9.73 17.05 19.38
CA GLY A 44 -8.53 17.50 18.67
C GLY A 44 -8.25 16.88 17.31
N VAL A 45 -9.03 15.89 16.86
CA VAL A 45 -8.85 15.26 15.55
C VAL A 45 -10.20 15.23 14.83
N GLU A 46 -10.26 15.73 13.59
CA GLU A 46 -11.47 15.71 12.76
C GLU A 46 -11.95 14.26 12.54
N ASP A 47 -13.27 14.08 12.45
CA ASP A 47 -13.91 12.78 12.17
C ASP A 47 -13.55 12.29 10.77
N PHE A 48 -12.59 11.37 10.65
CA PHE A 48 -12.24 10.71 9.40
C PHE A 48 -13.33 9.69 9.03
N LYS A 49 -14.43 10.19 8.44
CA LYS A 49 -15.57 9.37 8.01
C LYS A 49 -15.12 8.23 7.10
N GLY A 50 -15.46 7.00 7.48
CA GLY A 50 -15.26 5.80 6.65
C GLY A 50 -13.95 5.05 6.90
N VAL A 51 -13.10 5.48 7.84
CA VAL A 51 -11.82 4.84 8.15
C VAL A 51 -11.88 4.16 9.53
N THR A 52 -11.31 2.96 9.64
CA THR A 52 -11.26 2.23 10.92
C THR A 52 -10.27 2.88 11.89
N THR A 53 -10.51 2.77 13.20
CA THR A 53 -9.61 3.33 14.23
C THR A 53 -8.16 2.83 14.10
N PRO A 54 -7.87 1.54 13.80
CA PRO A 54 -6.51 1.09 13.55
C PRO A 54 -5.82 1.79 12.38
N ASN A 55 -6.54 2.07 11.29
CA ASN A 55 -5.98 2.71 10.10
C ASN A 55 -5.60 4.18 10.39
N ILE A 56 -6.38 4.89 11.23
CA ILE A 56 -6.05 6.25 11.72
C ILE A 56 -4.77 6.23 12.57
N ALA A 57 -4.51 5.13 13.29
CA ALA A 57 -3.30 4.96 14.10
C ALA A 57 -2.08 4.47 13.29
N SER A 58 -2.14 4.47 11.95
CA SER A 58 -1.02 4.06 11.10
C SER A 58 0.22 4.91 11.36
N LEU A 59 1.35 4.25 11.62
CA LEU A 59 2.65 4.90 11.63
C LEU A 59 3.14 5.06 10.20
N MET A 60 3.48 6.30 9.84
CA MET A 60 4.05 6.65 8.55
C MET A 60 5.52 7.01 8.73
N PHE A 61 6.37 6.57 7.79
CA PHE A 61 7.80 6.87 7.82
C PHE A 61 8.22 7.50 6.49
N MET A 62 8.85 8.68 6.58
CA MET A 62 9.71 9.18 5.52
C MET A 62 11.15 8.78 5.88
N VAL A 63 11.78 7.99 5.01
CA VAL A 63 13.16 7.54 5.18
C VAL A 63 14.03 8.21 4.13
N GLU A 64 15.10 8.87 4.58
CA GLU A 64 16.08 9.51 3.71
C GLU A 64 17.47 8.89 3.93
N GLU A 65 18.07 8.39 2.86
CA GLU A 65 19.45 7.86 2.89
C GLU A 65 20.10 8.08 1.52
N GLY A 66 21.35 8.56 1.49
CA GLY A 66 22.08 8.73 0.23
C GLY A 66 21.42 9.66 -0.80
N GLY A 67 20.58 10.60 -0.35
CA GLY A 67 19.79 11.47 -1.23
C GLY A 67 18.56 10.79 -1.86
N LYS A 68 18.22 9.58 -1.42
CA LYS A 68 17.01 8.85 -1.80
C LYS A 68 15.94 9.01 -0.74
N ARG A 69 14.67 8.97 -1.17
CA ARG A 69 13.48 9.08 -0.31
C ARG A 69 12.57 7.87 -0.49
N LEU A 70 12.17 7.26 0.62
CA LEU A 70 11.17 6.20 0.70
C LEU A 70 10.04 6.67 1.62
N LEU A 71 8.82 6.69 1.10
CA LEU A 71 7.62 6.96 1.87
C LEU A 71 6.86 5.66 2.15
N LEU A 72 6.77 5.29 3.43
CA LEU A 72 5.98 4.18 3.95
C LEU A 72 4.71 4.72 4.59
N THR A 73 3.58 4.49 3.94
CA THR A 73 2.30 5.14 4.28
C THR A 73 1.42 4.34 5.24
N GLY A 74 1.76 3.06 5.48
CA GLY A 74 0.89 2.15 6.20
C GLY A 74 -0.50 2.10 5.57
N ASP A 75 -1.53 2.16 6.41
CA ASP A 75 -2.94 2.08 6.02
C ASP A 75 -3.64 3.43 6.17
N SER A 76 -2.87 4.51 6.21
CA SER A 76 -3.38 5.86 6.42
C SER A 76 -4.19 6.37 5.23
N GLN A 77 -5.14 7.26 5.49
CA GLN A 77 -5.89 7.98 4.46
C GLN A 77 -5.03 9.10 3.85
N GLN A 78 -5.33 9.47 2.60
CA GLN A 78 -4.63 10.51 1.86
C GLN A 78 -4.47 11.85 2.61
N ASP A 79 -5.51 12.35 3.27
CA ASP A 79 -5.46 13.67 3.92
C ASP A 79 -4.51 13.69 5.12
N ILE A 80 -4.46 12.58 5.87
CA ILE A 80 -3.54 12.40 6.99
C ILE A 80 -2.08 12.37 6.50
N ILE A 81 -1.83 11.68 5.37
CA ILE A 81 -0.50 11.60 4.77
C ILE A 81 -0.06 12.98 4.28
N LEU A 82 -0.93 13.69 3.56
CA LEU A 82 -0.64 15.04 3.09
C LEU A 82 -0.40 15.99 4.26
N LYS A 83 -1.17 15.89 5.34
CA LYS A 83 -0.96 16.69 6.54
C LYS A 83 0.39 16.38 7.20
N GLY A 84 0.75 15.11 7.29
CA GLY A 84 2.05 14.69 7.82
C GLY A 84 3.22 15.21 7.00
N LEU A 85 3.13 15.14 5.67
CA LEU A 85 4.14 15.67 4.76
C LEU A 85 4.25 17.19 4.84
N GLU A 86 3.13 17.92 4.95
CA GLU A 86 3.12 19.37 5.17
C GLU A 86 3.82 19.73 6.48
N LEU A 87 3.43 19.10 7.59
CA LEU A 87 4.02 19.38 8.91
C LEU A 87 5.51 19.05 8.98
N ALA A 88 5.98 18.11 8.17
CA ALA A 88 7.39 17.73 8.06
C ALA A 88 8.17 18.55 7.01
N GLY A 89 7.54 19.50 6.32
CA GLY A 89 8.19 20.36 5.32
C GLY A 89 8.40 19.72 3.93
N PHE A 90 7.78 18.57 3.65
CA PHE A 90 7.90 17.88 2.37
C PHE A 90 6.90 18.36 1.30
N LEU A 91 5.99 19.28 1.65
CA LEU A 91 5.01 19.89 0.74
C LEU A 91 5.18 21.41 0.57
N ASP A 92 6.32 21.99 0.94
CA ASP A 92 6.55 23.45 0.84
C ASP A 92 6.41 23.97 -0.60
N GLN A 93 6.69 23.12 -1.59
CA GLN A 93 6.51 23.42 -3.03
C GLN A 93 5.11 23.05 -3.56
N GLY A 94 4.21 22.58 -2.68
CA GLY A 94 2.87 22.08 -3.02
C GLY A 94 2.83 20.63 -3.51
N TYR A 95 3.98 19.96 -3.60
CA TYR A 95 4.12 18.56 -4.03
C TYR A 95 5.28 17.87 -3.30
N CYS A 96 5.29 16.54 -3.35
CA CYS A 96 6.35 15.68 -2.84
C CYS A 96 6.67 14.61 -3.89
N HIS A 97 7.91 14.57 -4.36
CA HIS A 97 8.42 13.46 -5.17
C HIS A 97 9.38 12.60 -4.34
N VAL A 98 9.18 11.29 -4.38
CA VAL A 98 10.01 10.31 -3.67
C VAL A 98 10.56 9.26 -4.63
N ASN A 99 11.60 8.53 -4.26
CA ASN A 99 12.07 7.45 -5.11
C ASN A 99 11.16 6.23 -4.99
N VAL A 100 10.69 5.92 -3.78
CA VAL A 100 9.81 4.78 -3.55
C VAL A 100 8.60 5.20 -2.72
N LEU A 101 7.42 4.88 -3.20
CA LEU A 101 6.16 5.00 -2.47
C LEU A 101 5.58 3.61 -2.24
N LYS A 102 5.48 3.22 -0.98
CA LYS A 102 4.57 2.14 -0.61
C LYS A 102 3.15 2.68 -0.70
N VAL A 103 2.36 2.14 -1.63
CA VAL A 103 0.96 2.57 -1.82
C VAL A 103 0.14 2.22 -0.59
N GLN A 104 -0.72 3.15 -0.18
CA GLN A 104 -1.54 3.09 1.03
C GLN A 104 -2.41 1.85 1.04
N HIS A 105 -2.57 1.22 2.20
CA HIS A 105 -3.61 0.22 2.47
C HIS A 105 -3.79 -0.80 1.35
N HIS A 106 -2.68 -1.39 0.91
CA HIS A 106 -2.63 -2.39 -0.15
C HIS A 106 -3.09 -1.92 -1.55
N GLY A 107 -3.39 -0.63 -1.73
CA GLY A 107 -3.95 -0.04 -2.94
C GLY A 107 -5.43 0.31 -2.83
N SER A 108 -5.95 0.61 -1.63
CA SER A 108 -7.39 0.82 -1.44
C SER A 108 -7.93 2.15 -1.96
N GLU A 109 -9.08 2.10 -2.65
CA GLU A 109 -9.75 3.30 -3.17
C GLU A 109 -10.34 4.20 -2.07
N HIS A 110 -10.46 3.69 -0.85
CA HIS A 110 -10.86 4.48 0.32
C HIS A 110 -9.70 5.32 0.90
N ASN A 111 -8.46 5.06 0.47
CA ASN A 111 -7.25 5.65 1.04
C ASN A 111 -6.43 6.45 0.02
N VAL A 112 -6.84 6.42 -1.25
CA VAL A 112 -6.14 7.08 -2.36
C VAL A 112 -7.16 7.79 -3.24
N ASP A 113 -6.90 9.06 -3.52
CA ASP A 113 -7.65 9.84 -4.49
C ASP A 113 -6.74 10.58 -5.47
N GLU A 114 -7.36 11.20 -6.48
CA GLU A 114 -6.66 11.95 -7.52
C GLU A 114 -5.85 13.12 -6.94
N ALA A 115 -6.37 13.79 -5.90
CA ALA A 115 -5.69 14.92 -5.28
C ALA A 115 -4.37 14.49 -4.62
N PHE A 116 -4.36 13.34 -3.96
CA PHE A 116 -3.15 12.70 -3.46
C PHE A 116 -2.18 12.37 -4.58
N CYS A 117 -2.62 11.63 -5.60
CA CYS A 117 -1.78 11.20 -6.71
C CYS A 117 -1.16 12.37 -7.50
N ARG A 118 -1.82 13.54 -7.48
CA ARG A 118 -1.29 14.78 -8.04
C ARG A 118 -0.20 15.42 -7.17
N LYS A 119 -0.36 15.40 -5.85
CA LYS A 119 0.60 16.01 -4.92
C LYS A 119 1.79 15.11 -4.61
N VAL A 120 1.60 13.79 -4.61
CA VAL A 120 2.63 12.82 -4.25
C VAL A 120 2.90 11.89 -5.42
N SER A 121 4.14 11.88 -5.90
CA SER A 121 4.57 11.01 -6.99
C SER A 121 5.85 10.25 -6.62
N ALA A 122 6.10 9.14 -7.29
CA ALA A 122 7.27 8.31 -7.04
C ALA A 122 7.84 7.65 -8.29
N ASP A 123 9.14 7.34 -8.29
CA ASP A 123 9.75 6.52 -9.35
C ASP A 123 9.31 5.06 -9.27
N HIS A 124 9.12 4.55 -8.05
CA HIS A 124 8.68 3.19 -7.79
C HIS A 124 7.45 3.18 -6.88
N TYR A 125 6.38 2.54 -7.34
CA TYR A 125 5.16 2.35 -6.56
C TYR A 125 5.03 0.89 -6.14
N VAL A 126 4.95 0.64 -4.84
CA VAL A 126 4.90 -0.72 -4.28
C VAL A 126 3.51 -1.04 -3.75
N PHE A 127 2.82 -1.90 -4.49
CA PHE A 127 1.52 -2.46 -4.14
C PHE A 127 1.73 -3.76 -3.36
N CYS A 128 1.12 -3.85 -2.18
CA CYS A 128 1.23 -5.04 -1.32
C CYS A 128 -0.11 -5.73 -1.08
N GLY A 129 -1.08 -5.53 -1.98
CA GLY A 129 -2.34 -6.28 -1.98
C GLY A 129 -2.18 -7.63 -2.66
N ASN A 130 -3.06 -8.57 -2.31
CA ASN A 130 -3.07 -9.93 -2.84
C ASN A 130 -4.44 -10.38 -3.36
N GLY A 131 -5.36 -9.45 -3.58
CA GLY A 131 -6.71 -9.73 -4.05
C GLY A 131 -7.72 -10.14 -2.97
N SER A 132 -7.28 -10.51 -1.75
CA SER A 132 -8.20 -11.05 -0.71
C SER A 132 -9.27 -10.08 -0.20
N SER A 133 -9.11 -8.78 -0.48
CA SER A 133 -10.12 -7.75 -0.20
C SER A 133 -10.48 -6.93 -1.43
N GLY A 134 -10.11 -7.40 -2.63
CA GLY A 134 -10.21 -6.65 -3.88
C GLY A 134 -8.98 -5.81 -4.22
N ASN A 135 -8.03 -5.69 -3.28
CA ASN A 135 -6.87 -4.78 -3.39
C ASN A 135 -5.65 -5.49 -4.02
N PRO A 136 -4.84 -4.80 -4.84
CA PRO A 136 -4.95 -3.38 -5.18
C PRO A 136 -6.11 -3.10 -6.15
N GLU A 137 -6.94 -2.12 -5.82
CA GLU A 137 -8.07 -1.75 -6.64
C GLU A 137 -7.58 -1.14 -7.95
N ARG A 138 -8.17 -1.62 -9.05
CA ARG A 138 -7.88 -1.13 -10.41
C ARG A 138 -8.08 0.37 -10.56
N SER A 139 -9.03 0.96 -9.82
CA SER A 139 -9.26 2.40 -9.76
C SER A 139 -8.06 3.17 -9.20
N VAL A 140 -7.39 2.66 -8.18
CA VAL A 140 -6.18 3.27 -7.59
C VAL A 140 -4.99 3.16 -8.54
N ILE A 141 -4.80 1.99 -9.15
CA ILE A 141 -3.76 1.79 -10.18
C ILE A 141 -3.95 2.80 -11.32
N GLN A 142 -5.18 2.97 -11.81
CA GLN A 142 -5.48 3.93 -12.87
C GLN A 142 -5.23 5.37 -12.42
N GLN A 143 -5.58 5.76 -11.18
CA GLN A 143 -5.32 7.10 -10.66
C GLN A 143 -3.83 7.42 -10.59
N ILE A 144 -3.00 6.47 -10.15
CA ILE A 144 -1.54 6.62 -10.11
C ILE A 144 -0.97 6.66 -11.54
N TYR A 145 -1.46 5.80 -12.43
CA TYR A 145 -1.06 5.85 -13.83
C TYR A 145 -1.43 7.20 -14.47
N ASP A 146 -2.64 7.70 -14.24
CA ASP A 146 -3.11 8.97 -14.79
C ASP A 146 -2.28 10.15 -14.27
N SER A 147 -1.81 10.09 -13.02
CA SER A 147 -0.90 11.12 -12.49
C SER A 147 0.46 11.11 -13.16
N ARG A 148 0.87 9.98 -13.74
CA ARG A 148 2.11 9.87 -14.51
C ARG A 148 1.92 10.11 -15.99
N LEU A 149 0.86 9.59 -16.61
CA LEU A 149 0.68 9.49 -18.07
C LEU A 149 -0.73 9.84 -18.58
N GLY A 150 -1.66 10.21 -17.71
CA GLY A 150 -3.03 10.56 -18.07
C GLY A 150 -3.22 11.98 -18.64
N PRO A 151 -4.46 12.49 -18.67
CA PRO A 151 -4.77 13.88 -19.02
C PRO A 151 -4.06 14.90 -18.13
N LEU A 152 -3.74 16.08 -18.68
CA LEU A 152 -2.98 17.13 -17.97
C LEU A 152 -3.57 17.54 -16.62
N ASN A 153 -4.90 17.57 -16.48
CA ASN A 153 -5.56 17.92 -15.22
C ASN A 153 -5.44 16.86 -14.12
N LYS A 154 -4.98 15.65 -14.45
CA LYS A 154 -4.72 14.56 -13.51
C LYS A 154 -3.24 14.38 -13.18
N ARG A 155 -2.33 15.01 -13.94
CA ARG A 155 -0.88 14.82 -13.80
C ARG A 155 -0.36 15.28 -12.45
N ALA A 156 0.68 14.59 -11.99
CA ALA A 156 1.48 14.97 -10.84
C ALA A 156 2.01 16.39 -11.01
N LEU A 157 1.99 17.14 -9.91
CA LEU A 157 2.48 18.52 -9.85
C LEU A 157 4.00 18.60 -9.79
N ALA A 158 4.65 17.50 -9.38
CA ALA A 158 6.09 17.41 -9.28
C ALA A 158 6.74 17.36 -10.68
N PRO A 159 7.61 18.31 -11.06
CA PRO A 159 8.31 18.28 -12.33
C PRO A 159 9.22 17.05 -12.46
N GLU A 160 9.68 16.46 -11.36
CA GLU A 160 10.48 15.23 -11.35
C GLU A 160 9.72 14.02 -11.89
N ALA A 161 8.38 14.06 -11.92
CA ALA A 161 7.56 12.99 -12.46
C ALA A 161 7.26 13.14 -13.97
N GLU A 162 7.51 14.31 -14.56
CA GLU A 162 7.21 14.61 -15.95
C GLU A 162 8.12 13.79 -16.88
N ASP A 163 7.50 13.01 -17.77
CA ASP A 163 8.15 12.15 -18.78
C ASP A 163 9.26 11.21 -18.26
N LYS A 164 9.34 11.03 -16.93
CA LYS A 164 10.30 10.13 -16.28
C LYS A 164 9.73 8.71 -16.24
N PRO A 165 10.53 7.68 -16.56
CA PRO A 165 10.13 6.29 -16.36
C PRO A 165 9.76 6.00 -14.91
N PHE A 166 8.83 5.07 -14.70
CA PHE A 166 8.39 4.63 -13.39
C PHE A 166 8.00 3.15 -13.40
N THR A 167 7.98 2.54 -12.21
CA THR A 167 7.71 1.11 -12.06
C THR A 167 6.58 0.84 -11.09
N PHE A 168 5.66 -0.04 -11.48
CA PHE A 168 4.71 -0.66 -10.55
C PHE A 168 5.25 -2.01 -10.09
N TRP A 169 5.40 -2.15 -8.78
CA TRP A 169 5.85 -3.34 -8.10
C TRP A 169 4.69 -3.98 -7.36
N PHE A 170 4.49 -5.27 -7.56
CA PHE A 170 3.45 -6.05 -6.91
C PHE A 170 4.09 -7.13 -6.05
N SER A 171 3.64 -7.26 -4.80
CA SER A 171 4.16 -8.27 -3.87
C SER A 171 3.73 -9.71 -4.20
N THR A 172 2.82 -9.89 -5.16
CA THR A 172 2.27 -11.18 -5.59
C THR A 172 1.90 -11.12 -7.07
N THR A 173 1.40 -12.24 -7.60
CA THR A 173 0.94 -12.47 -8.98
C THR A 173 -0.14 -13.55 -8.96
N SER A 174 -1.03 -13.54 -9.96
CA SER A 174 -2.07 -14.56 -10.14
C SER A 174 -1.48 -15.98 -10.16
N ASP A 175 -0.30 -16.16 -10.76
CA ASP A 175 0.44 -17.44 -10.84
C ASP A 175 0.73 -18.08 -9.46
N THR A 176 0.74 -17.29 -8.39
CA THR A 176 1.00 -17.76 -7.02
C THR A 176 -0.27 -18.04 -6.21
N LEU A 177 -1.43 -17.75 -6.80
CA LEU A 177 -2.75 -17.87 -6.17
C LEU A 177 -3.45 -19.15 -6.64
N ILE A 178 -4.51 -19.53 -5.93
CA ILE A 178 -5.30 -20.72 -6.28
C ILE A 178 -6.20 -20.36 -7.46
N GLU A 179 -6.01 -21.00 -8.60
CA GLU A 179 -6.82 -20.79 -9.81
C GLU A 179 -8.33 -20.90 -9.48
N GLY A 180 -9.10 -19.91 -9.93
CA GLY A 180 -10.55 -19.81 -9.69
C GLY A 180 -10.97 -19.28 -8.31
N SER A 181 -10.02 -18.88 -7.44
CA SER A 181 -10.33 -18.12 -6.21
C SER A 181 -10.63 -16.64 -6.52
N ASP A 182 -11.32 -15.95 -5.61
CA ASP A 182 -11.60 -14.52 -5.74
C ASP A 182 -10.31 -13.71 -5.83
N GLU A 183 -9.27 -14.10 -5.09
CA GLU A 183 -7.94 -13.50 -5.14
C GLU A 183 -7.31 -13.67 -6.52
N TYR A 184 -7.38 -14.88 -7.09
CA TYR A 184 -6.87 -15.17 -8.42
C TYR A 184 -7.56 -14.33 -9.49
N GLU A 185 -8.89 -14.30 -9.50
CA GLU A 185 -9.66 -13.50 -10.46
C GLU A 185 -9.35 -12.00 -10.33
N THR A 186 -9.23 -11.52 -9.09
CA THR A 186 -8.85 -10.13 -8.83
C THR A 186 -7.46 -9.82 -9.39
N PHE A 187 -6.48 -10.69 -9.15
CA PHE A 187 -5.10 -10.42 -9.56
C PHE A 187 -4.88 -10.59 -11.07
N THR A 188 -5.59 -11.54 -11.71
CA THR A 188 -5.64 -11.65 -13.17
C THR A 188 -6.17 -10.35 -13.78
N ALA A 189 -7.25 -9.79 -13.24
CA ALA A 189 -7.78 -8.52 -13.72
C ALA A 189 -6.85 -7.32 -13.48
N VAL A 190 -6.03 -7.35 -12.41
CA VAL A 190 -4.97 -6.37 -12.16
C VAL A 190 -3.86 -6.50 -13.20
N GLU A 191 -3.38 -7.72 -13.45
CA GLU A 191 -2.33 -8.02 -14.43
C GLU A 191 -2.74 -7.62 -15.85
N ASP A 192 -3.98 -7.90 -16.24
CA ASP A 192 -4.56 -7.47 -17.52
C ASP A 192 -4.56 -5.95 -17.67
N LEU A 193 -5.01 -5.24 -16.62
CA LEU A 193 -5.03 -3.78 -16.60
C LEU A 193 -3.62 -3.22 -16.77
N VAL A 194 -2.67 -3.63 -15.92
CA VAL A 194 -1.33 -3.02 -15.94
C VAL A 194 -0.56 -3.37 -17.20
N THR A 195 -0.78 -4.55 -17.79
CA THR A 195 -0.20 -4.92 -19.08
C THR A 195 -0.72 -4.01 -20.20
N SER A 196 -2.02 -3.71 -20.19
CA SER A 196 -2.61 -2.75 -21.13
C SER A 196 -2.02 -1.35 -20.95
N LEU A 197 -1.91 -0.87 -19.70
CA LEU A 197 -1.31 0.42 -19.37
C LEU A 197 0.17 0.52 -19.76
N GLN A 198 0.93 -0.57 -19.58
CA GLN A 198 2.32 -0.66 -20.01
C GLN A 198 2.43 -0.53 -21.53
N GLY A 199 1.59 -1.23 -22.29
CA GLY A 199 1.56 -1.11 -23.75
C GLY A 199 1.22 0.29 -24.25
N GLN A 200 0.42 1.04 -23.49
CA GLN A 200 0.04 2.44 -23.81
C GLN A 200 1.09 3.46 -23.35
N SER A 201 2.03 3.07 -22.48
CA SER A 201 2.94 4.01 -21.79
C SER A 201 4.08 4.57 -22.66
N GLY A 202 4.23 4.11 -23.90
CA GLY A 202 5.38 4.48 -24.74
C GLY A 202 6.73 4.03 -24.17
N GLY A 203 6.75 3.02 -23.31
CA GLY A 203 7.95 2.50 -22.66
C GLY A 203 8.30 3.17 -21.32
N LEU A 204 7.46 4.08 -20.82
CA LEU A 204 7.70 4.77 -19.54
C LEU A 204 7.26 3.95 -18.32
N LEU A 205 6.32 3.01 -18.46
CA LEU A 205 5.89 2.13 -17.37
C LEU A 205 6.60 0.78 -17.44
N SER A 206 7.27 0.42 -16.34
CA SER A 206 7.76 -0.95 -16.09
C SER A 206 6.89 -1.66 -15.05
N LEU A 207 6.80 -2.98 -15.16
CA LEU A 207 6.04 -3.83 -14.25
C LEU A 207 6.96 -4.86 -13.62
N ALA A 208 6.79 -5.11 -12.32
CA ALA A 208 7.49 -6.14 -11.60
C ALA A 208 6.54 -6.87 -10.65
N PHE A 209 6.49 -8.19 -10.78
CA PHE A 209 5.68 -9.07 -9.94
C PHE A 209 6.59 -10.00 -9.15
N ASN A 210 6.48 -9.98 -7.83
CA ASN A 210 7.26 -10.85 -6.98
C ASN A 210 6.67 -12.27 -6.97
N LYS A 211 7.43 -13.23 -7.51
CA LYS A 211 7.10 -14.67 -7.50
C LYS A 211 7.86 -15.44 -6.41
N ASP A 212 8.79 -14.78 -5.74
CA ASP A 212 9.74 -15.38 -4.80
C ASP A 212 9.55 -14.84 -3.37
N ALA A 213 10.41 -15.27 -2.45
CA ALA A 213 10.40 -14.80 -1.06
C ALA A 213 10.77 -13.31 -0.91
N ARG A 214 11.45 -12.74 -1.91
CA ARG A 214 11.82 -11.32 -1.96
C ARG A 214 12.06 -10.89 -3.40
N ILE A 215 11.88 -9.59 -3.64
CA ILE A 215 12.33 -8.91 -4.84
C ILE A 215 13.22 -7.74 -4.42
N GLU A 216 14.27 -7.46 -5.19
CA GLU A 216 15.20 -6.36 -4.93
C GLU A 216 14.84 -5.18 -5.84
N LEU A 217 14.70 -3.99 -5.23
CA LEU A 217 14.46 -2.74 -5.94
C LEU A 217 15.79 -2.00 -6.00
N GLU A 218 16.29 -1.75 -7.20
CA GLU A 218 17.44 -0.86 -7.41
C GLU A 218 16.92 0.57 -7.50
N VAL A 219 17.33 1.42 -6.54
CA VAL A 219 16.79 2.77 -6.33
C VAL A 219 17.87 3.83 -6.42
#